data_AF-A0A836KD95-F1
#
_entry.id   AF-A0A836KD95-F1
#
_cell.length_a   1.000
_cell.length_b   1.000
_cell.length_c   1.000
_cell.angle_alpha   90.00
_cell.angle_beta   90.00
_cell.angle_gamma   90.00
#
_symmetry.space_group_name_H-M   'P 1'
#
loop_
_entity.id
_entity.type
_entity.pdbx_description
1 polymer ?
#
loop_
_entity_poly.entity_id
_entity_poly.type
_entity_poly.pdbx_seq_one_letter_code
_entity_poly.pdbx_strand_id
1 'polypeptide(L)'
;MSHAKRTRAKSDDLSSEKKLKRSNSNVVDYMTQIQTNLRIKNVDIKEHTSTISEPVPDKKAKEDTSEHAISTISTFISDRLLSIEQELCIKLQDITFPPSIQYIYNPLEYASETHAMYVHKYCTGIKKILFVGMNPGPWGMSQTGVPFGEINMVRDWLKISGPVGKPSKEHPDRKVIGFQCTRSEVSGLRLWSLFRELCGNPENFFQNAYMHNYCPLAFMDGKARNITPAGDGQKILHEACDKSLIDIIQLLKVEIVIGIGNYAEKRAQTAVQTGGLSVQVMVLRHPSPRAVGNQNWNEIAKQRLNELELLKYFDNASITAV
;
A
#
# COMPACT_ATOMS: atom_id res chain seq x y z
N MET A 1 -37.33 54.49 -3.69
CA MET A 1 -38.43 54.28 -2.72
C MET A 1 -39.46 53.41 -3.42
N SER A 2 -40.03 52.31 -2.93
CA SER A 2 -40.06 51.65 -1.62
C SER A 2 -40.53 50.19 -1.83
N HIS A 3 -40.30 49.37 -0.81
CA HIS A 3 -40.39 47.91 -0.77
C HIS A 3 -41.79 47.25 -0.93
N ALA A 4 -41.74 46.03 -1.48
CA ALA A 4 -42.34 44.75 -1.05
C ALA A 4 -43.87 44.53 -0.94
N LYS A 5 -44.33 43.39 -1.50
CA LYS A 5 -44.87 42.25 -0.73
C LYS A 5 -45.05 40.97 -1.57
N ARG A 6 -44.75 39.84 -0.93
CA ARG A 6 -44.93 38.44 -1.37
C ARG A 6 -46.41 38.03 -1.47
N THR A 7 -46.71 37.04 -2.31
CA THR A 7 -47.59 35.92 -1.93
C THR A 7 -47.30 34.67 -2.78
N ARG A 8 -47.65 33.52 -2.22
CA ARG A 8 -47.17 32.14 -2.44
C ARG A 8 -48.35 31.25 -2.84
N ALA A 9 -48.07 30.16 -3.58
CA ALA A 9 -48.84 28.90 -3.79
C ALA A 9 -48.88 28.57 -5.29
N LYS A 10 -48.74 27.35 -5.80
CA LYS A 10 -48.76 25.97 -5.27
C LYS A 10 -48.18 25.10 -6.40
N SER A 11 -47.35 24.09 -6.10
CA SER A 11 -47.27 22.90 -6.95
C SER A 11 -46.72 21.73 -6.13
N ASP A 12 -47.67 20.95 -5.63
CA ASP A 12 -47.76 19.50 -5.60
C ASP A 12 -46.51 18.68 -5.27
N ASP A 13 -46.61 18.15 -4.06
CA ASP A 13 -45.96 17.00 -3.47
C ASP A 13 -46.43 15.72 -4.18
N LEU A 14 -45.51 14.85 -4.61
CA LEU A 14 -45.71 13.41 -4.72
C LEU A 14 -44.35 12.71 -4.77
N SER A 15 -44.11 11.96 -3.71
CA SER A 15 -42.94 11.14 -3.42
C SER A 15 -42.82 9.93 -4.35
N SER A 16 -41.60 9.59 -4.74
CA SER A 16 -41.25 8.21 -5.11
C SER A 16 -39.85 7.87 -4.60
N GLU A 17 -39.82 7.19 -3.45
CA GLU A 17 -38.63 6.56 -2.90
C GLU A 17 -38.16 5.45 -3.85
N LYS A 18 -37.10 5.70 -4.63
CA LYS A 18 -36.31 4.63 -5.22
C LYS A 18 -35.22 4.23 -4.23
N LYS A 19 -35.48 3.15 -3.48
CA LYS A 19 -34.47 2.39 -2.72
C LYS A 19 -33.30 2.04 -3.63
N LEU A 20 -32.17 2.70 -3.42
CA LEU A 20 -30.90 2.38 -4.06
C LEU A 20 -30.39 1.07 -3.45
N LYS A 21 -30.41 -0.01 -4.23
CA LYS A 21 -29.84 -1.31 -3.86
C LYS A 21 -28.32 -1.13 -3.64
N ARG A 22 -27.88 -1.31 -2.39
CA ARG A 22 -26.47 -1.48 -2.01
C ARG A 22 -25.91 -2.72 -2.72
N SER A 23 -25.01 -2.50 -3.68
CA SER A 23 -24.15 -3.55 -4.25
C SER A 23 -22.91 -3.71 -3.37
N ASN A 24 -23.06 -4.36 -2.21
CA ASN A 24 -21.97 -4.68 -1.28
C ASN A 24 -21.56 -6.17 -1.34
N SER A 25 -22.11 -7.01 -2.23
CA SER A 25 -21.85 -8.47 -2.18
C SER A 25 -20.42 -8.83 -2.61
N ASN A 26 -19.94 -8.31 -3.74
CA ASN A 26 -18.74 -8.90 -4.36
C ASN A 26 -17.42 -8.59 -3.63
N VAL A 27 -17.31 -7.46 -2.90
CA VAL A 27 -16.11 -7.11 -2.12
C VAL A 27 -16.09 -7.85 -0.78
N VAL A 28 -17.26 -8.02 -0.17
CA VAL A 28 -17.42 -8.86 1.03
C VAL A 28 -17.07 -10.29 0.67
N ASP A 29 -17.45 -10.77 -0.51
CA ASP A 29 -17.19 -12.16 -0.94
C ASP A 29 -15.69 -12.48 -1.11
N TYR A 30 -14.90 -11.62 -1.76
CA TYR A 30 -13.45 -11.86 -1.89
C TYR A 30 -12.72 -11.83 -0.54
N MET A 31 -13.03 -10.84 0.31
CA MET A 31 -12.40 -10.71 1.63
C MET A 31 -12.84 -11.81 2.60
N THR A 32 -14.09 -12.27 2.51
CA THR A 32 -14.59 -13.42 3.27
C THR A 32 -13.92 -14.71 2.79
N GLN A 33 -13.63 -14.83 1.49
CA GLN A 33 -12.92 -15.97 0.93
C GLN A 33 -11.48 -16.07 1.44
N ILE A 34 -10.76 -14.94 1.56
CA ILE A 34 -9.43 -14.89 2.21
C ILE A 34 -9.51 -15.32 3.68
N GLN A 35 -10.46 -14.77 4.45
CA GLN A 35 -10.63 -15.14 5.87
C GLN A 35 -10.99 -16.62 6.05
N THR A 36 -11.81 -17.18 5.16
CA THR A 36 -12.18 -18.60 5.18
C THR A 36 -10.98 -19.48 4.88
N ASN A 37 -10.17 -19.13 3.87
CA ASN A 37 -8.96 -19.86 3.50
C ASN A 37 -7.91 -19.82 4.63
N LEU A 38 -7.75 -18.69 5.33
CA LEU A 38 -6.85 -18.56 6.48
C LEU A 38 -7.32 -19.36 7.70
N ARG A 39 -8.64 -19.42 7.94
CA ARG A 39 -9.22 -20.21 9.04
C ARG A 39 -9.07 -21.71 8.83
N ILE A 40 -9.21 -22.19 7.59
CA ILE A 40 -8.99 -23.59 7.22
C ILE A 40 -7.51 -23.97 7.44
N LYS A 41 -6.56 -23.16 6.96
CA LYS A 41 -5.12 -23.43 7.14
C LYS A 41 -4.67 -23.45 8.60
N ASN A 42 -5.32 -22.68 9.49
CA ASN A 42 -4.99 -22.66 10.93
C ASN A 42 -5.54 -23.88 11.71
N VAL A 43 -6.49 -24.64 11.15
CA VAL A 43 -7.04 -25.85 11.80
C VAL A 43 -6.14 -27.07 11.56
N ASP A 44 -5.41 -27.11 10.45
CA ASP A 44 -4.52 -28.23 10.07
C ASP A 44 -3.15 -28.24 10.78
N ILE A 45 -2.87 -27.26 11.66
CA ILE A 45 -1.65 -27.22 12.47
C ILE A 45 -2.00 -27.55 13.93
N LYS A 46 -2.39 -28.80 14.19
CA LYS A 46 -2.35 -29.38 15.53
C LYS A 46 -1.67 -30.75 15.50
N GLU A 47 -0.49 -30.77 16.13
CA GLU A 47 0.32 -31.88 16.65
C GLU A 47 0.00 -33.30 16.15
N HIS A 48 0.86 -33.81 15.27
CA HIS A 48 1.14 -35.25 15.19
C HIS A 48 2.58 -35.53 15.66
N THR A 49 2.69 -35.82 16.95
CA THR A 49 3.87 -36.45 17.55
C THR A 49 3.69 -37.96 17.44
N SER A 50 4.43 -38.64 16.57
CA SER A 50 4.66 -40.09 16.71
C SER A 50 5.88 -40.59 15.92
N THR A 51 6.86 -41.06 16.71
CA THR A 51 7.75 -42.22 16.53
C THR A 51 8.46 -42.48 15.19
N ILE A 52 9.79 -42.47 15.31
CA ILE A 52 10.84 -42.84 14.36
C ILE A 52 10.66 -44.27 13.82
N SER A 53 10.78 -44.42 12.49
CA SER A 53 11.30 -45.64 11.85
C SER A 53 11.96 -45.24 10.52
N GLU A 54 13.26 -45.53 10.35
CA GLU A 54 13.93 -45.45 9.04
C GLU A 54 13.47 -46.60 8.13
N PRO A 55 13.46 -46.43 6.78
CA PRO A 55 14.65 -46.81 5.99
C PRO A 55 14.94 -46.03 4.68
N VAL A 56 16.25 -45.86 4.40
CA VAL A 56 16.99 -45.97 3.11
C VAL A 56 16.70 -44.96 1.95
N PRO A 57 17.73 -44.46 1.21
CA PRO A 57 17.64 -43.21 0.46
C PRO A 57 17.29 -43.44 -1.01
N ASP A 58 16.22 -42.78 -1.49
CA ASP A 58 15.97 -42.62 -2.92
C ASP A 58 16.19 -41.17 -3.34
N LYS A 59 17.28 -40.94 -4.09
CA LYS A 59 17.68 -39.61 -4.58
C LYS A 59 16.88 -39.26 -5.83
N LYS A 60 15.58 -38.94 -5.68
CA LYS A 60 14.81 -38.28 -6.77
C LYS A 60 13.54 -37.53 -6.36
N ALA A 61 13.32 -37.27 -5.06
CA ALA A 61 12.10 -36.59 -4.56
C ALA A 61 12.33 -35.25 -3.83
N LYS A 62 13.53 -34.65 -3.95
CA LYS A 62 13.91 -33.45 -3.17
C LYS A 62 13.62 -32.10 -3.82
N GLU A 63 13.28 -32.05 -5.11
CA GLU A 63 12.97 -30.77 -5.79
C GLU A 63 11.48 -30.39 -5.67
N ASP A 64 10.55 -31.33 -5.89
CA ASP A 64 9.09 -31.08 -5.86
C ASP A 64 8.55 -30.68 -4.47
N THR A 65 9.13 -31.20 -3.39
CA THR A 65 8.71 -30.89 -2.02
C THR A 65 9.20 -29.51 -1.56
N SER A 66 10.31 -29.02 -2.11
CA SER A 66 10.88 -27.71 -1.79
C SER A 66 10.12 -26.58 -2.47
N GLU A 67 9.79 -26.74 -3.75
CA GLU A 67 9.09 -25.73 -4.53
C GLU A 67 7.65 -25.51 -4.02
N HIS A 68 6.96 -26.59 -3.67
CA HIS A 68 5.61 -26.49 -3.09
C HIS A 68 5.62 -25.83 -1.70
N ALA A 69 6.62 -26.09 -0.86
CA ALA A 69 6.76 -25.46 0.45
C ALA A 69 7.10 -23.97 0.34
N ILE A 70 8.02 -23.58 -0.55
CA ILE A 70 8.39 -22.19 -0.82
C ILE A 70 7.20 -21.41 -1.37
N SER A 71 6.48 -21.97 -2.34
CA SER A 71 5.25 -21.39 -2.89
C SER A 71 4.19 -21.17 -1.80
N THR A 72 4.01 -22.16 -0.91
CA THR A 72 3.06 -22.06 0.21
C THR A 72 3.44 -20.97 1.22
N ILE A 73 4.73 -20.86 1.57
CA ILE A 73 5.24 -19.81 2.47
C ILE A 73 5.09 -18.43 1.83
N SER A 74 5.37 -18.32 0.54
CA SER A 74 5.21 -17.09 -0.24
C SER A 74 3.77 -16.58 -0.23
N THR A 75 2.81 -17.47 -0.54
CA THR A 75 1.39 -17.15 -0.45
C THR A 75 1.02 -16.72 0.96
N PHE A 76 1.51 -17.43 1.99
CA PHE A 76 1.25 -17.09 3.38
C PHE A 76 1.72 -15.68 3.77
N ILE A 77 2.92 -15.23 3.38
CA ILE A 77 3.39 -13.87 3.69
C ILE A 77 2.52 -12.81 3.03
N SER A 78 2.20 -12.99 1.74
CA SER A 78 1.35 -12.04 1.01
C SER A 78 -0.07 -11.94 1.62
N ASP A 79 -0.69 -13.08 1.96
CA ASP A 79 -2.01 -13.14 2.61
C ASP A 79 -1.97 -12.46 3.98
N ARG A 80 -0.90 -12.68 4.75
CA ARG A 80 -0.70 -12.05 6.07
C ARG A 80 -0.55 -10.54 5.97
N LEU A 81 0.17 -10.04 4.96
CA LEU A 81 0.29 -8.60 4.75
C LEU A 81 -1.07 -7.97 4.40
N LEU A 82 -1.83 -8.58 3.48
CA LEU A 82 -3.19 -8.14 3.14
C LEU A 82 -4.12 -8.15 4.36
N SER A 83 -3.98 -9.14 5.25
CA SER A 83 -4.74 -9.21 6.51
C SER A 83 -4.40 -8.04 7.44
N ILE A 84 -3.12 -7.69 7.59
CA ILE A 84 -2.70 -6.53 8.40
C ILE A 84 -3.29 -5.23 7.82
N GLU A 85 -3.23 -5.06 6.51
CA GLU A 85 -3.81 -3.91 5.83
C GLU A 85 -5.34 -3.84 5.96
N GLN A 86 -6.02 -4.99 5.93
CA GLN A 86 -7.47 -5.07 6.19
C GLN A 86 -7.79 -4.65 7.64
N GLU A 87 -7.05 -5.15 8.62
CA GLU A 87 -7.21 -4.76 10.02
C GLU A 87 -6.99 -3.26 10.23
N LEU A 88 -6.00 -2.69 9.54
CA LEU A 88 -5.79 -1.25 9.50
C LEU A 88 -7.03 -0.55 8.92
N CYS A 89 -7.49 -0.95 7.74
CA CYS A 89 -8.66 -0.33 7.10
C CYS A 89 -9.89 -0.33 8.01
N ILE A 90 -10.17 -1.45 8.70
CA ILE A 90 -11.27 -1.56 9.66
C ILE A 90 -11.11 -0.53 10.78
N LYS A 91 -9.92 -0.44 11.40
CA LYS A 91 -9.66 0.54 12.47
C LYS A 91 -9.81 1.99 11.99
N LEU A 92 -9.45 2.27 10.74
CA LEU A 92 -9.53 3.62 10.19
C LEU A 92 -10.97 4.06 9.86
N GLN A 93 -11.91 3.13 9.67
CA GLN A 93 -13.32 3.43 9.42
C GLN A 93 -14.01 4.08 10.63
N ASP A 94 -13.53 3.80 11.85
CA ASP A 94 -14.09 4.32 13.10
C ASP A 94 -13.59 5.73 13.45
N ILE A 95 -12.65 6.28 12.67
CA ILE A 95 -12.06 7.59 12.95
C ILE A 95 -12.96 8.71 12.43
N THR A 96 -13.37 9.60 13.33
CA THR A 96 -14.01 10.86 12.95
C THR A 96 -12.96 11.92 12.63
N PHE A 97 -12.96 12.39 11.39
CA PHE A 97 -12.08 13.45 10.92
C PHE A 97 -12.73 14.83 11.00
N PRO A 98 -11.94 15.92 11.16
CA PRO A 98 -12.48 17.27 11.24
C PRO A 98 -13.22 17.67 9.94
N PRO A 99 -14.23 18.57 10.01
CA PRO A 99 -15.03 19.00 8.85
C PRO A 99 -14.23 19.62 7.70
N SER A 100 -12.98 20.04 7.95
CA SER A 100 -12.06 20.51 6.91
C SER A 100 -11.71 19.42 5.89
N ILE A 101 -11.75 18.15 6.30
CA ILE A 101 -11.60 16.98 5.44
C ILE A 101 -12.99 16.59 4.92
N GLN A 102 -13.23 16.85 3.64
CA GLN A 102 -14.54 16.62 3.00
C GLN A 102 -14.59 15.36 2.13
N TYR A 103 -13.44 14.85 1.74
CA TYR A 103 -13.27 13.66 0.91
C TYR A 103 -12.12 12.81 1.47
N ILE A 104 -12.38 11.52 1.64
CA ILE A 104 -11.41 10.53 2.12
C ILE A 104 -11.44 9.37 1.14
N TYR A 105 -10.29 9.06 0.56
CA TYR A 105 -10.15 7.95 -0.38
C TYR A 105 -9.32 6.86 0.27
N ASN A 106 -9.83 5.61 0.24
CA ASN A 106 -9.11 4.41 0.63
C ASN A 106 -8.88 3.49 -0.59
N PRO A 107 -7.75 3.62 -1.32
CA PRO A 107 -7.44 2.74 -2.45
C PRO A 107 -7.32 1.27 -2.07
N LEU A 108 -7.06 0.93 -0.81
CA LEU A 108 -7.05 -0.48 -0.39
C LEU A 108 -8.45 -1.12 -0.41
N GLU A 109 -9.52 -0.30 -0.47
CA GLU A 109 -10.89 -0.79 -0.66
C GLU A 109 -11.27 -0.83 -2.14
N TYR A 110 -11.25 0.33 -2.81
CA TYR A 110 -11.76 0.44 -4.18
C TYR A 110 -10.78 -0.04 -5.26
N ALA A 111 -9.48 -0.13 -4.96
CA ALA A 111 -8.45 -0.69 -5.84
C ALA A 111 -7.85 -1.97 -5.22
N SER A 112 -8.63 -2.68 -4.40
CA SER A 112 -8.23 -3.89 -3.67
C SER A 112 -7.68 -4.98 -4.59
N GLU A 113 -8.28 -5.21 -5.76
CA GLU A 113 -7.84 -6.23 -6.71
C GLU A 113 -6.42 -5.95 -7.22
N THR A 114 -6.18 -4.74 -7.73
CA THR A 114 -4.87 -4.37 -8.27
C THR A 114 -3.82 -4.23 -7.17
N HIS A 115 -4.23 -3.84 -5.97
CA HIS A 115 -3.36 -3.86 -4.80
C HIS A 115 -2.97 -5.30 -4.40
N ALA A 116 -3.93 -6.23 -4.33
CA ALA A 116 -3.66 -7.63 -4.03
C ALA A 116 -2.75 -8.28 -5.09
N MET A 117 -2.93 -7.95 -6.37
CA MET A 117 -2.00 -8.38 -7.42
C MET A 117 -0.56 -7.92 -7.15
N TYR A 118 -0.38 -6.66 -6.71
CA TYR A 118 0.94 -6.13 -6.32
C TYR A 118 1.53 -6.88 -5.12
N VAL A 119 0.74 -7.09 -4.07
CA VAL A 119 1.17 -7.77 -2.84
C VAL A 119 1.52 -9.24 -3.12
N HIS A 120 0.66 -10.00 -3.79
CA HIS A 120 0.92 -11.40 -4.13
C HIS A 120 2.12 -11.57 -5.05
N LYS A 121 2.32 -10.65 -6.00
CA LYS A 121 3.44 -10.74 -6.93
C LYS A 121 4.78 -10.44 -6.27
N TYR A 122 4.83 -9.45 -5.37
CA TYR A 122 6.10 -8.88 -4.92
C TYR A 122 6.39 -9.03 -3.42
N CYS A 123 5.40 -9.42 -2.61
CA CYS A 123 5.54 -9.65 -1.17
C CYS A 123 5.54 -11.15 -0.81
N THR A 124 6.38 -11.91 -1.50
CA THR A 124 6.44 -13.39 -1.47
C THR A 124 7.45 -13.95 -0.47
N GLY A 125 8.04 -13.10 0.39
CA GLY A 125 9.18 -13.48 1.21
C GLY A 125 9.57 -12.39 2.20
N ILE A 126 10.58 -12.69 3.02
CA ILE A 126 11.23 -11.69 3.88
C ILE A 126 11.84 -10.59 3.02
N LYS A 127 11.86 -9.37 3.55
CA LYS A 127 12.36 -8.17 2.86
C LYS A 127 13.34 -7.48 3.79
N LYS A 128 14.60 -7.40 3.39
CA LYS A 128 15.64 -6.74 4.17
C LYS A 128 15.37 -5.24 4.33
N ILE A 129 14.87 -4.61 3.27
CA ILE A 129 14.63 -3.17 3.19
C ILE A 129 13.14 -2.88 2.97
N LEU A 130 12.56 -2.00 3.77
CA LEU A 130 11.20 -1.49 3.56
C LEU A 130 11.23 0.01 3.25
N PHE A 131 10.86 0.39 2.03
CA PHE A 131 10.64 1.78 1.67
C PHE A 131 9.21 2.20 2.06
N VAL A 132 9.10 3.30 2.79
CA VAL A 132 7.82 3.78 3.34
C VAL A 132 7.54 5.20 2.86
N GLY A 133 6.49 5.36 2.05
CA GLY A 133 5.90 6.65 1.71
C GLY A 133 4.92 7.14 2.78
N MET A 134 4.45 8.38 2.64
CA MET A 134 3.48 8.95 3.59
C MET A 134 2.08 8.39 3.37
N ASN A 135 1.48 8.69 2.22
CA ASN A 135 0.11 8.31 1.87
C ASN A 135 -0.12 8.41 0.35
N PRO A 136 -1.26 7.92 -0.19
CA PRO A 136 -1.52 7.94 -1.63
C PRO A 136 -1.52 9.34 -2.23
N GLY A 137 -0.83 9.50 -3.35
CA GLY A 137 -1.03 10.64 -4.22
C GLY A 137 -2.25 10.45 -5.15
N PRO A 138 -2.83 11.55 -5.67
CA PRO A 138 -4.11 11.51 -6.39
C PRO A 138 -4.04 10.87 -7.79
N TRP A 139 -2.86 10.78 -8.38
CA TRP A 139 -2.65 10.30 -9.75
C TRP A 139 -1.82 9.02 -9.83
N GLY A 140 -1.31 8.56 -8.69
CA GLY A 140 -0.59 7.28 -8.54
C GLY A 140 -1.44 6.26 -7.79
N MET A 141 -1.12 6.01 -6.52
CA MET A 141 -1.78 4.96 -5.72
C MET A 141 -3.31 5.12 -5.62
N SER A 142 -3.84 6.35 -5.63
CA SER A 142 -5.31 6.56 -5.64
C SER A 142 -5.98 6.10 -6.94
N GLN A 143 -5.22 5.83 -8.00
CA GLN A 143 -5.71 5.32 -9.28
C GLN A 143 -5.37 3.84 -9.48
N THR A 144 -4.29 3.34 -8.87
CA THR A 144 -3.75 2.00 -9.18
C THR A 144 -3.77 1.02 -8.02
N GLY A 145 -3.93 1.51 -6.77
CA GLY A 145 -3.73 0.70 -5.58
C GLY A 145 -2.26 0.43 -5.23
N VAL A 146 -1.29 0.80 -6.08
CA VAL A 146 0.14 0.52 -5.84
C VAL A 146 0.84 1.72 -5.21
N PRO A 147 1.65 1.57 -4.15
CA PRO A 147 2.44 2.66 -3.57
C PRO A 147 3.29 3.37 -4.62
N PHE A 148 3.28 4.72 -4.60
CA PHE A 148 3.93 5.54 -5.64
C PHE A 148 3.50 5.15 -7.07
N GLY A 149 2.30 4.60 -7.24
CA GLY A 149 1.91 3.83 -8.41
C GLY A 149 1.52 4.67 -9.62
N GLU A 150 2.49 5.35 -10.23
CA GLU A 150 2.31 6.03 -11.51
C GLU A 150 1.88 5.03 -12.60
N ILE A 151 0.90 5.42 -13.41
CA ILE A 151 0.14 4.51 -14.29
C ILE A 151 1.05 3.66 -15.20
N ASN A 152 1.99 4.28 -15.90
CA ASN A 152 2.84 3.56 -16.86
C ASN A 152 3.87 2.70 -16.13
N MET A 153 4.44 3.18 -15.02
CA MET A 153 5.35 2.36 -14.22
C MET A 153 4.65 1.12 -13.64
N VAL A 154 3.41 1.26 -13.18
CA VAL A 154 2.63 0.14 -12.65
C VAL A 154 2.26 -0.85 -13.75
N ARG A 155 1.72 -0.38 -14.88
CA ARG A 155 1.29 -1.23 -16.00
C ARG A 155 2.47 -1.87 -16.73
N ASP A 156 3.46 -1.06 -17.12
CA ASP A 156 4.45 -1.47 -18.10
C ASP A 156 5.71 -2.05 -17.46
N TRP A 157 6.07 -1.62 -16.25
CA TRP A 157 7.24 -2.14 -15.55
C TRP A 157 6.87 -3.15 -14.45
N LEU A 158 5.96 -2.78 -13.53
CA LEU A 158 5.50 -3.69 -12.49
C LEU A 158 4.54 -4.78 -13.01
N LYS A 159 4.01 -4.62 -14.24
CA LYS A 159 3.05 -5.56 -14.86
C LYS A 159 1.83 -5.83 -13.99
N ILE A 160 1.30 -4.78 -13.36
CA ILE A 160 0.06 -4.81 -12.59
C ILE A 160 -0.96 -3.97 -13.35
N SER A 161 -2.13 -4.54 -13.62
CA SER A 161 -3.27 -3.86 -14.24
C SER A 161 -4.53 -4.65 -13.96
N GLY A 162 -5.64 -3.96 -13.75
CA GLY A 162 -6.91 -4.61 -13.44
C GLY A 162 -8.02 -3.59 -13.22
N PRO A 163 -9.23 -4.05 -12.87
CA PRO A 163 -10.34 -3.16 -12.56
C PRO A 163 -10.04 -2.35 -11.30
N VAL A 164 -10.51 -1.11 -11.32
CA VAL A 164 -10.44 -0.20 -10.17
C VAL A 164 -11.83 0.39 -9.99
N GLY A 165 -12.37 0.24 -8.79
CA GLY A 165 -13.65 0.80 -8.38
C GLY A 165 -13.56 2.29 -8.08
N LYS A 166 -14.49 2.77 -7.25
CA LYS A 166 -14.60 4.18 -6.87
C LYS A 166 -14.72 4.35 -5.37
N PRO A 167 -14.20 5.44 -4.78
CA PRO A 167 -14.51 5.78 -3.40
C PRO A 167 -15.99 6.16 -3.28
N SER A 168 -16.55 6.04 -2.08
CA SER A 168 -17.97 6.30 -1.81
C SER A 168 -18.42 7.72 -2.16
N LYS A 169 -17.51 8.70 -2.04
CA LYS A 169 -17.73 10.10 -2.39
C LYS A 169 -16.52 10.63 -3.14
N GLU A 170 -16.69 10.91 -4.43
CA GLU A 170 -15.64 11.46 -5.28
C GLU A 170 -15.68 13.00 -5.35
N HIS A 171 -14.52 13.64 -5.30
CA HIS A 171 -14.38 15.04 -5.67
C HIS A 171 -14.32 15.18 -7.21
N PRO A 172 -15.04 16.13 -7.84
CA PRO A 172 -15.07 16.30 -9.30
C PRO A 172 -13.68 16.43 -9.96
N ASP A 173 -12.76 17.17 -9.34
CA ASP A 173 -11.37 17.35 -9.81
C ASP A 173 -10.40 16.21 -9.46
N ARG A 174 -10.86 15.15 -8.79
CA ARG A 174 -10.06 14.00 -8.33
C ARG A 174 -10.82 12.71 -8.54
N LYS A 175 -11.37 12.53 -9.74
CA LYS A 175 -12.03 11.28 -10.12
C LYS A 175 -11.03 10.13 -10.12
N VAL A 176 -11.48 8.97 -9.64
CA VAL A 176 -10.79 7.70 -9.80
C VAL A 176 -11.30 7.08 -11.10
N ILE A 177 -10.39 7.02 -12.07
CA ILE A 177 -10.64 6.44 -13.39
C ILE A 177 -9.63 5.33 -13.70
N GLY A 178 -9.01 4.77 -12.66
CA GLY A 178 -8.14 3.61 -12.77
C GLY A 178 -6.95 3.81 -13.71
N PHE A 179 -6.63 2.76 -14.44
CA PHE A 179 -5.58 2.73 -15.46
C PHE A 179 -5.90 3.56 -16.71
N GLN A 180 -7.10 4.15 -16.82
CA GLN A 180 -7.43 5.14 -17.86
C GLN A 180 -7.00 6.56 -17.47
N CYS A 181 -6.43 6.77 -16.28
CA CYS A 181 -5.87 8.06 -15.88
C CYS A 181 -4.73 8.47 -16.82
N THR A 182 -4.88 9.63 -17.48
CA THR A 182 -3.86 10.18 -18.38
C THR A 182 -2.84 11.06 -17.67
N ARG A 183 -3.04 11.34 -16.38
CA ARG A 183 -2.12 12.13 -15.57
C ARG A 183 -1.02 11.26 -15.00
N SER A 184 0.21 11.71 -15.15
CA SER A 184 1.37 11.08 -14.51
C SER A 184 1.60 11.66 -13.11
N GLU A 185 1.79 10.79 -12.12
CA GLU A 185 2.26 11.17 -10.79
C GLU A 185 3.79 11.27 -10.79
N VAL A 186 4.32 12.49 -10.89
CA VAL A 186 5.78 12.76 -10.99
C VAL A 186 6.58 12.10 -9.87
N SER A 187 6.04 12.06 -8.64
CA SER A 187 6.69 11.39 -7.51
C SER A 187 6.88 9.90 -7.76
N GLY A 188 5.84 9.22 -8.22
CA GLY A 188 5.90 7.80 -8.56
C GLY A 188 6.77 7.51 -9.76
N LEU A 189 6.67 8.34 -10.81
CA LEU A 189 7.50 8.23 -12.00
C LEU A 189 8.99 8.28 -11.65
N ARG A 190 9.42 9.27 -10.86
CA ARG A 190 10.82 9.43 -10.46
C ARG A 190 11.32 8.23 -9.64
N LEU A 191 10.55 7.84 -8.62
CA LEU A 191 10.95 6.76 -7.71
C LEU A 191 11.05 5.42 -8.43
N TRP A 192 10.03 5.03 -9.19
CA TRP A 192 10.08 3.76 -9.91
C TRP A 192 11.03 3.79 -11.10
N SER A 193 11.23 4.93 -11.77
CA SER A 193 12.23 5.04 -12.84
C SER A 193 13.65 4.85 -12.31
N LEU A 194 13.95 5.35 -11.10
CA LEU A 194 15.22 5.12 -10.43
C LEU A 194 15.46 3.61 -10.24
N PHE A 195 14.51 2.88 -9.67
CA PHE A 195 14.68 1.44 -9.45
C PHE A 195 14.63 0.62 -10.73
N ARG A 196 13.88 1.05 -11.75
CA ARG A 196 13.98 0.45 -13.09
C ARG A 196 15.39 0.58 -13.66
N GLU A 197 16.02 1.73 -13.51
CA GLU A 197 17.38 1.94 -14.01
C GLU A 197 18.41 1.10 -13.24
N LEU A 198 18.31 1.05 -11.92
CA LEU A 198 19.25 0.28 -11.08
C LEU A 198 19.07 -1.23 -11.28
N CYS A 199 17.82 -1.69 -11.26
CA CYS A 199 17.49 -3.11 -11.12
C CYS A 199 17.11 -3.79 -12.44
N GLY A 200 16.88 -3.04 -13.53
CA GLY A 200 16.35 -3.57 -14.78
C GLY A 200 14.93 -4.11 -14.62
N ASN A 201 14.80 -5.35 -14.13
CA ASN A 201 13.52 -6.01 -13.85
C ASN A 201 13.02 -5.70 -12.42
N PRO A 202 11.70 -5.68 -12.19
CA PRO A 202 11.16 -5.40 -10.86
C PRO A 202 11.53 -6.48 -9.84
N GLU A 203 11.65 -7.75 -10.25
CA GLU A 203 12.00 -8.87 -9.36
C GLU A 203 13.33 -8.63 -8.63
N ASN A 204 14.30 -7.97 -9.27
CA ASN A 204 15.59 -7.62 -8.69
C ASN A 204 15.45 -6.60 -7.53
N PHE A 205 14.54 -5.63 -7.65
CA PHE A 205 14.21 -4.73 -6.53
C PHE A 205 13.52 -5.51 -5.39
N PHE A 206 12.52 -6.31 -5.75
CA PHE A 206 11.69 -7.00 -4.77
C PHE A 206 12.37 -8.20 -4.10
N GLN A 207 13.52 -8.66 -4.60
CA GLN A 207 14.33 -9.68 -3.94
C GLN A 207 14.73 -9.24 -2.52
N ASN A 208 15.15 -7.98 -2.36
CA ASN A 208 15.64 -7.45 -1.09
C ASN A 208 14.72 -6.41 -0.46
N ALA A 209 13.88 -5.74 -1.25
CA ALA A 209 13.11 -4.60 -0.80
C ALA A 209 11.61 -4.71 -1.05
N TYR A 210 10.83 -3.88 -0.35
CA TYR A 210 9.41 -3.70 -0.61
C TYR A 210 9.02 -2.23 -0.48
N MET A 211 8.01 -1.79 -1.25
CA MET A 211 7.48 -0.43 -1.22
C MET A 211 6.10 -0.43 -0.57
N HIS A 212 5.89 0.43 0.42
CA HIS A 212 4.63 0.53 1.16
C HIS A 212 4.34 2.00 1.52
N ASN A 213 3.09 2.32 1.84
CA ASN A 213 2.71 3.64 2.37
C ASN A 213 2.33 3.50 3.84
N TYR A 214 2.84 4.40 4.68
CA TYR A 214 2.51 4.41 6.11
C TYR A 214 1.01 4.54 6.39
N CYS A 215 0.32 5.42 5.66
CA CYS A 215 -1.12 5.60 5.78
C CYS A 215 -1.78 5.29 4.42
N PRO A 216 -2.83 4.45 4.36
CA PRO A 216 -3.50 4.13 3.11
C PRO A 216 -4.48 5.22 2.67
N LEU A 217 -4.81 6.22 3.51
CA LEU A 217 -5.84 7.21 3.21
C LEU A 217 -5.29 8.46 2.52
N ALA A 218 -6.01 8.94 1.51
CA ALA A 218 -5.84 10.28 0.96
C ALA A 218 -6.97 11.21 1.43
N PHE A 219 -6.60 12.36 1.98
CA PHE A 219 -7.53 13.33 2.59
C PHE A 219 -7.55 14.62 1.78
N MET A 220 -8.75 15.12 1.48
CA MET A 220 -8.93 16.33 0.68
C MET A 220 -10.03 17.24 1.23
N ASP A 221 -9.85 18.54 1.03
CA ASP A 221 -10.91 19.53 1.26
C ASP A 221 -11.89 19.65 0.08
N GLY A 222 -12.85 20.57 0.22
CA GLY A 222 -13.82 20.92 -0.82
C GLY A 222 -13.24 21.53 -2.10
N LYS A 223 -11.94 21.78 -2.17
CA LYS A 223 -11.21 22.29 -3.34
C LYS A 223 -10.17 21.29 -3.85
N ALA A 224 -10.28 20.02 -3.47
CA ALA A 224 -9.34 18.95 -3.81
C ALA A 224 -7.88 19.21 -3.41
N ARG A 225 -7.65 20.07 -2.40
CA ARG A 225 -6.31 20.26 -1.83
C ARG A 225 -6.05 19.13 -0.85
N ASN A 226 -4.86 18.54 -0.93
CA ASN A 226 -4.44 17.51 0.01
C ASN A 226 -4.36 18.11 1.41
N ILE A 227 -4.96 17.44 2.39
CA ILE A 227 -4.91 17.82 3.80
C ILE A 227 -4.14 16.75 4.58
N THR A 228 -3.31 17.19 5.52
CA THR A 228 -2.82 16.32 6.58
C THR A 228 -3.80 16.41 7.76
N PRO A 229 -4.34 15.29 8.26
CA PRO A 229 -5.23 15.30 9.43
C PRO A 229 -4.59 16.00 10.64
N ALA A 230 -5.41 16.64 11.46
CA ALA A 230 -5.01 17.31 12.70
C ALA A 230 -6.01 16.99 13.84
N GLY A 231 -5.61 17.20 15.09
CA GLY A 231 -6.44 16.95 16.28
C GLY A 231 -6.49 15.47 16.69
N ASP A 232 -7.49 15.08 17.47
CA ASP A 232 -7.60 13.73 18.06
C ASP A 232 -7.64 12.62 17.00
N GLY A 233 -8.34 12.86 15.88
CA GLY A 233 -8.37 11.92 14.75
C GLY A 233 -6.99 11.66 14.15
N GLN A 234 -6.06 12.63 14.21
CA GLN A 234 -4.68 12.42 13.79
C GLN A 234 -3.95 11.46 14.72
N LYS A 235 -4.14 11.58 16.04
CA LYS A 235 -3.50 10.71 17.02
C LYS A 235 -3.95 9.26 16.85
N ILE A 236 -5.26 9.03 16.72
CA ILE A 236 -5.82 7.69 16.52
C ILE A 236 -5.35 7.10 15.18
N LEU A 237 -5.34 7.90 14.11
CA LEU A 237 -4.80 7.50 12.81
C LEU A 237 -3.34 7.08 12.92
N HIS A 238 -2.55 7.89 13.63
CA HIS A 238 -1.14 7.65 13.85
C HIS A 238 -0.88 6.35 14.63
N GLU A 239 -1.60 6.11 15.71
CA GLU A 239 -1.49 4.87 16.51
C GLU A 239 -1.88 3.63 15.68
N ALA A 240 -2.94 3.71 14.88
CA ALA A 240 -3.37 2.61 14.02
C ALA A 240 -2.33 2.29 12.94
N CYS A 241 -1.83 3.32 12.23
CA CYS A 241 -0.81 3.14 11.20
C CYS A 241 0.55 2.70 11.77
N ASP A 242 0.96 3.19 12.95
CA ASP A 242 2.19 2.72 13.62
C ASP A 242 2.09 1.24 13.94
N LYS A 243 0.97 0.79 14.51
CA LYS A 243 0.75 -0.64 14.81
C LYS A 243 0.84 -1.48 13.55
N SER A 244 0.19 -1.06 12.47
CA SER A 244 0.26 -1.75 11.18
C SER A 244 1.69 -1.81 10.63
N LEU A 245 2.46 -0.72 10.74
CA LEU A 245 3.84 -0.68 10.27
C LEU A 245 4.74 -1.61 11.10
N ILE A 246 4.56 -1.67 12.43
CA ILE A 246 5.25 -2.63 13.32
C ILE A 246 4.99 -4.06 12.87
N ASP A 247 3.73 -4.41 12.63
CA ASP A 247 3.33 -5.76 12.23
C ASP A 247 3.93 -6.15 10.88
N ILE A 248 3.98 -5.22 9.92
CA ILE A 248 4.61 -5.43 8.61
C ILE A 248 6.13 -5.59 8.74
N ILE A 249 6.80 -4.76 9.55
CA ILE A 249 8.24 -4.87 9.79
C ILE A 249 8.60 -6.25 10.38
N GLN A 250 7.80 -6.72 11.35
CA GLN A 250 8.00 -8.04 11.96
C GLN A 250 7.71 -9.18 10.99
N LEU A 251 6.60 -9.11 10.24
CA LEU A 251 6.22 -10.12 9.24
C LEU A 251 7.32 -10.31 8.20
N LEU A 252 7.86 -9.20 7.68
CA LEU A 252 8.85 -9.21 6.61
C LEU A 252 10.29 -9.36 7.12
N LYS A 253 10.51 -9.38 8.44
CA LYS A 253 11.83 -9.40 9.08
C LYS A 253 12.75 -8.30 8.56
N VAL A 254 12.21 -7.08 8.47
CA VAL A 254 12.94 -5.92 7.95
C VAL A 254 14.10 -5.56 8.86
N GLU A 255 15.27 -5.30 8.28
CA GLU A 255 16.45 -4.79 8.99
C GLU A 255 16.60 -3.27 8.84
N ILE A 256 16.13 -2.72 7.70
CA ILE A 256 16.27 -1.31 7.36
C ILE A 256 14.94 -0.75 6.84
N VAL A 257 14.44 0.31 7.48
CA VAL A 257 13.30 1.09 6.99
C VAL A 257 13.80 2.40 6.40
N ILE A 258 13.36 2.73 5.19
CA ILE A 258 13.72 3.96 4.50
C ILE A 258 12.47 4.80 4.32
N GLY A 259 12.36 5.87 5.10
CA GLY A 259 11.32 6.87 4.93
C GLY A 259 11.55 7.67 3.64
N ILE A 260 10.56 7.69 2.75
CA ILE A 260 10.56 8.60 1.60
C ILE A 260 10.03 9.95 2.07
N GLY A 261 10.95 10.80 2.52
CA GLY A 261 10.69 12.09 3.14
C GLY A 261 10.57 12.06 4.67
N ASN A 262 10.84 13.21 5.29
CA ASN A 262 11.00 13.35 6.73
C ASN A 262 9.75 12.97 7.55
N TYR A 263 8.54 13.09 6.98
CA TYR A 263 7.33 12.65 7.68
C TYR A 263 7.33 11.13 7.86
N ALA A 264 7.55 10.38 6.76
CA ALA A 264 7.58 8.92 6.80
C ALA A 264 8.73 8.39 7.64
N GLU A 265 9.91 9.03 7.57
CA GLU A 265 11.05 8.73 8.46
C GLU A 265 10.66 8.87 9.94
N LYS A 266 10.08 10.00 10.34
CA LYS A 266 9.68 10.23 11.74
C LYS A 266 8.65 9.22 12.22
N ARG A 267 7.67 8.88 11.39
CA ARG A 267 6.67 7.85 11.72
C ARG A 267 7.30 6.47 11.85
N ALA A 268 8.21 6.11 10.94
CA ALA A 268 8.98 4.86 11.05
C ALA A 268 9.84 4.82 12.32
N GLN A 269 10.51 5.91 12.69
CA GLN A 269 11.26 6.02 13.95
C GLN A 269 10.36 5.79 15.16
N THR A 270 9.19 6.44 15.20
CA THR A 270 8.19 6.23 16.26
C THR A 270 7.76 4.76 16.33
N ALA A 271 7.33 4.18 15.21
CA ALA A 271 6.89 2.79 15.14
C ALA A 271 7.98 1.80 15.62
N VAL A 272 9.22 1.97 15.16
CA VAL A 272 10.37 1.13 15.57
C VAL A 272 10.63 1.24 17.07
N GLN A 273 10.63 2.46 17.62
CA GLN A 273 10.82 2.69 19.06
C GLN A 273 9.68 2.10 19.89
N THR A 274 8.44 2.37 19.52
CA THR A 274 7.24 1.85 20.20
C THR A 274 7.17 0.32 20.15
N GLY A 275 7.56 -0.29 19.03
CA GLY A 275 7.60 -1.74 18.87
C GLY A 275 8.82 -2.42 19.51
N GLY A 276 9.78 -1.67 20.06
CA GLY A 276 11.02 -2.23 20.60
C GLY A 276 11.86 -2.97 19.55
N LEU A 277 11.82 -2.52 18.30
CA LEU A 277 12.42 -3.23 17.17
C LEU A 277 13.89 -2.82 16.98
N SER A 278 14.76 -3.79 16.71
CA SER A 278 16.17 -3.54 16.35
C SER A 278 16.30 -3.33 14.84
N VAL A 279 15.76 -2.21 14.34
CA VAL A 279 15.69 -1.87 12.91
C VAL A 279 16.28 -0.49 12.68
N GLN A 280 17.11 -0.36 11.65
CA GLN A 280 17.70 0.93 11.27
C GLN A 280 16.66 1.76 10.51
N VAL A 281 16.48 3.02 10.89
CA VAL A 281 15.61 3.95 10.15
C VAL A 281 16.46 5.02 9.46
N MET A 282 16.31 5.10 8.14
CA MET A 282 17.00 6.03 7.26
C MET A 282 16.00 6.86 6.46
N VAL A 283 16.49 7.87 5.75
CA VAL A 283 15.66 8.76 4.93
C VAL A 283 16.23 8.95 3.54
N LEU A 284 15.33 8.90 2.56
CA LEU A 284 15.54 9.46 1.23
C LEU A 284 14.69 10.71 1.08
N ARG A 285 15.22 11.70 0.35
CA ARG A 285 14.47 12.90 0.00
C ARG A 285 13.20 12.50 -0.77
N HIS A 286 12.07 13.16 -0.50
CA HIS A 286 10.83 12.85 -1.22
C HIS A 286 10.90 13.31 -2.71
N PRO A 287 10.42 12.52 -3.69
CA PRO A 287 10.54 12.80 -5.13
C PRO A 287 9.63 13.91 -5.67
N SER A 288 8.86 14.59 -4.81
CA SER A 288 7.84 15.57 -5.24
C SER A 288 8.46 16.78 -5.93
N PRO A 289 7.92 17.22 -7.09
CA PRO A 289 8.40 18.42 -7.76
C PRO A 289 8.07 19.70 -6.99
N ARG A 290 7.19 19.63 -5.97
CA ARG A 290 6.85 20.77 -5.11
C ARG A 290 7.94 21.07 -4.07
N ALA A 291 8.88 20.15 -3.86
CA ALA A 291 10.02 20.41 -3.00
C ALA A 291 10.97 21.41 -3.69
N VAL A 292 11.32 22.48 -2.99
CA VAL A 292 12.24 23.51 -3.49
C VAL A 292 13.59 22.89 -3.86
N GLY A 293 14.12 23.19 -5.05
CA GLY A 293 15.42 22.69 -5.49
C GLY A 293 15.47 21.16 -5.71
N ASN A 294 14.39 20.57 -6.23
CA ASN A 294 14.25 19.13 -6.43
C ASN A 294 14.19 18.72 -7.92
N GLN A 295 15.00 19.36 -8.77
CA GLN A 295 15.03 19.08 -10.21
C GLN A 295 15.83 17.80 -10.54
N ASN A 296 16.99 17.59 -9.89
CA ASN A 296 17.88 16.43 -10.09
C ASN A 296 17.67 15.36 -9.00
N TRP A 297 16.41 14.99 -8.76
CA TRP A 297 16.10 14.09 -7.64
C TRP A 297 16.70 12.70 -7.80
N ASN A 298 16.74 12.15 -9.02
CA ASN A 298 17.24 10.79 -9.27
C ASN A 298 18.72 10.66 -8.87
N GLU A 299 19.54 11.62 -9.26
CA GLU A 299 20.98 11.68 -8.99
C GLU A 299 21.24 11.82 -7.48
N ILE A 300 20.51 12.72 -6.82
CA ILE A 300 20.57 12.91 -5.37
C ILE A 300 20.18 11.62 -4.63
N ALA A 301 19.12 10.95 -5.08
CA ALA A 301 18.65 9.71 -4.48
C ALA A 301 19.66 8.57 -4.68
N LYS A 302 20.25 8.42 -5.87
CA LYS A 302 21.33 7.43 -6.12
C LYS A 302 22.54 7.68 -5.26
N GLN A 303 23.03 8.93 -5.21
CA GLN A 303 24.15 9.30 -4.37
C GLN A 303 23.85 8.97 -2.90
N ARG A 304 22.65 9.30 -2.44
CA ARG A 304 22.25 9.00 -1.06
C ARG A 304 22.19 7.50 -0.78
N LEU A 305 21.66 6.69 -1.71
CA LEU A 305 21.67 5.23 -1.59
C LEU A 305 23.11 4.67 -1.54
N ASN A 306 24.05 5.29 -2.27
CA ASN A 306 25.47 4.93 -2.24
C ASN A 306 26.10 5.26 -0.88
N GLU A 307 25.88 6.47 -0.37
CA GLU A 307 26.36 6.92 0.95
C GLU A 307 25.85 6.06 2.10
N LEU A 308 24.64 5.50 1.96
CA LEU A 308 24.04 4.57 2.91
C LEU A 308 24.47 3.11 2.69
N GLU A 309 25.35 2.86 1.71
CA GLU A 309 25.82 1.53 1.30
C GLU A 309 24.70 0.56 0.90
N LEU A 310 23.62 1.08 0.31
CA LEU A 310 22.43 0.31 -0.07
C LEU A 310 22.37 -0.04 -1.55
N LEU A 311 23.17 0.59 -2.41
CA LEU A 311 23.17 0.28 -3.85
C LEU A 311 23.47 -1.19 -4.15
N LYS A 312 24.26 -1.86 -3.31
CA LYS A 312 24.58 -3.29 -3.42
C LYS A 312 23.36 -4.23 -3.45
N TYR A 313 22.19 -3.78 -2.96
CA TYR A 313 20.95 -4.56 -3.00
C TYR A 313 20.14 -4.37 -4.29
N PHE A 314 20.56 -3.43 -5.15
CA PHE A 314 19.81 -3.00 -6.34
C PHE A 314 20.65 -3.01 -7.62
N ASP A 315 21.95 -3.29 -7.55
CA ASP A 315 22.86 -3.26 -8.70
C ASP A 315 22.80 -4.57 -9.50
N ASN A 316 22.51 -4.47 -10.79
CA ASN A 316 22.48 -5.57 -11.75
C ASN A 316 23.79 -6.38 -11.80
N ALA A 317 24.95 -5.78 -11.53
CA ALA A 317 26.24 -6.47 -11.61
C ALA A 317 26.43 -7.54 -10.52
N SER A 318 25.71 -7.45 -9.40
CA SER A 318 25.81 -8.41 -8.29
C SER A 318 24.90 -9.63 -8.47
N ILE A 319 23.95 -9.58 -9.42
CA ILE A 319 22.91 -10.61 -9.59
C ILE A 319 23.34 -11.70 -10.59
N THR A 320 24.37 -11.46 -11.41
CA THR A 320 24.98 -12.46 -12.31
C THR A 320 26.03 -13.37 -11.66
N ALA A 321 26.26 -13.28 -10.34
CA ALA A 321 27.31 -14.01 -9.63
C ALA A 321 26.80 -15.10 -8.67
N VAL A 322 25.54 -15.53 -8.78
CA VAL A 322 24.99 -16.67 -8.03
C VAL A 322 24.42 -17.71 -8.98
#